data_AF-A0A2G5P7D0-F1
#
_entry.id   AF-A0A2G5P7D0-F1
#
_cell.length_a   1.000
_cell.length_b   1.000
_cell.length_c   1.000
_cell.angle_alpha   90.00
_cell.angle_beta   90.00
_cell.angle_gamma   90.00
#
_symmetry.space_group_name_H-M   'P 1'
#
loop_
_entity.id
_entity.type
_entity.pdbx_description
1 polymer ?
#
loop_
_entity_poly.entity_id
_entity_poly.type
_entity_poly.pdbx_seq_one_letter_code
_entity_poly.pdbx_strand_id
1 'polypeptide(L)'
;MSGFAVAAALTVAASPASADPETFCGVSSRGANVFAGNANTSCPFAMAVAETYHNKGQGSLAFSVLSPVTGQSYTMNCYNAGSRCEGGQGALVYLRH
;
A
#
# COMPACT_ATOMS: atom_id res chain seq x y z
N MET A 1 -34.74 47.67 -21.85
CA MET A 1 -34.37 47.67 -20.42
C MET A 1 -33.55 46.42 -20.13
N SER A 2 -32.25 46.65 -20.01
CA SER A 2 -31.21 45.70 -19.66
C SER A 2 -31.47 45.05 -18.30
N GLY A 3 -31.00 43.82 -18.13
CA GLY A 3 -30.92 43.16 -16.83
C GLY A 3 -30.04 41.92 -16.92
N PHE A 4 -28.74 42.11 -16.70
CA PHE A 4 -27.78 41.04 -16.46
C PHE A 4 -28.00 40.49 -15.04
N ALA A 5 -27.90 39.17 -14.85
CA ALA A 5 -27.49 38.61 -13.58
C ALA A 5 -26.61 37.39 -13.80
N VAL A 6 -25.52 37.37 -13.04
CA VAL A 6 -24.29 36.62 -13.21
C VAL A 6 -24.23 35.46 -12.22
N ALA A 7 -23.58 34.38 -12.67
CA ALA A 7 -22.84 33.34 -11.94
C ALA A 7 -23.54 32.39 -10.94
N ALA A 8 -23.31 31.10 -11.17
CA ALA A 8 -22.60 30.26 -10.20
C ALA A 8 -21.92 29.11 -10.96
N ALA A 9 -20.61 29.19 -11.16
CA ALA A 9 -19.80 28.04 -11.53
C ALA A 9 -19.77 27.10 -10.32
N LEU A 10 -20.40 25.93 -10.44
CA LEU A 10 -20.25 24.87 -9.46
C LEU A 10 -18.81 24.38 -9.52
N THR A 11 -18.15 24.52 -8.38
CA THR A 11 -16.82 24.07 -8.03
C THR A 11 -16.49 22.70 -8.63
N VAL A 12 -15.34 22.59 -9.30
CA VAL A 12 -14.69 21.30 -9.53
C VAL A 12 -14.35 20.74 -8.15
N ALA A 13 -15.14 19.78 -7.69
CA ALA A 13 -14.73 18.92 -6.59
C ALA A 13 -13.42 18.26 -7.02
N ALA A 14 -12.32 18.58 -6.33
CA ALA A 14 -11.11 17.78 -6.43
C ALA A 14 -11.53 16.34 -6.16
N SER A 15 -11.39 15.47 -7.16
CA SER A 15 -11.51 14.03 -6.98
C SER A 15 -10.75 13.67 -5.70
N PRO A 16 -11.30 12.86 -4.78
CA PRO A 16 -10.43 12.23 -3.81
C PRO A 16 -9.35 11.54 -4.63
N ALA A 17 -8.09 11.95 -4.47
CA ALA A 17 -6.98 11.19 -4.98
C ALA A 17 -7.27 9.75 -4.55
N SER A 18 -7.50 8.86 -5.52
CA SER A 18 -7.82 7.48 -5.28
C SER A 18 -6.67 6.88 -4.48
N ALA A 19 -6.72 7.01 -3.17
CA ALA A 19 -6.10 6.05 -2.29
C ALA A 19 -6.86 4.78 -2.62
N ASP A 20 -6.25 3.91 -3.43
CA ASP A 20 -6.68 2.52 -3.55
C ASP A 20 -7.08 2.06 -2.13
N PRO A 21 -8.26 1.44 -1.96
CA PRO A 21 -8.75 1.08 -0.63
C PRO A 21 -7.76 0.11 0.00
N GLU A 22 -6.93 0.64 0.89
CA GLU A 22 -5.99 -0.14 1.66
C GLU A 22 -6.80 -1.11 2.52
N THR A 23 -6.58 -2.40 2.30
CA THR A 23 -7.28 -3.45 3.03
C THR A 23 -6.45 -3.83 4.24
N PHE A 24 -7.01 -3.68 5.44
CA PHE A 24 -6.35 -4.15 6.66
C PHE A 24 -6.27 -5.67 6.67
N CYS A 25 -5.07 -6.19 6.87
CA CYS A 25 -4.78 -7.62 6.76
C CYS A 25 -4.42 -8.28 8.09
N GLY A 26 -4.06 -7.50 9.10
CA GLY A 26 -3.72 -8.00 10.43
C GLY A 26 -2.55 -7.24 11.06
N VAL A 27 -2.02 -7.82 12.13
CA VAL A 27 -0.87 -7.29 12.86
C VAL A 27 0.29 -8.27 12.70
N SER A 28 1.46 -7.76 12.33
CA SER A 28 2.69 -8.54 12.18
C SER A 28 3.27 -8.94 13.54
N SER A 29 4.17 -9.93 13.57
CA SER A 29 4.85 -10.43 14.77
C SER A 29 5.55 -9.35 15.61
N ARG A 30 5.93 -8.22 15.01
CA ARG A 30 6.53 -7.06 15.69
C ARG A 30 5.54 -5.95 16.04
N GLY A 31 4.24 -6.20 15.93
CA GLY A 31 3.18 -5.25 16.32
C GLY A 31 2.78 -4.25 15.26
N ALA A 32 3.26 -4.37 14.01
CA ALA A 32 2.90 -3.47 12.92
C ALA A 32 1.52 -3.82 12.35
N ASN A 33 0.65 -2.82 12.18
CA ASN A 33 -0.58 -2.97 11.41
C ASN A 33 -0.23 -3.09 9.92
N VAL A 34 -0.67 -4.18 9.28
CA VAL A 34 -0.34 -4.52 7.89
C VAL A 34 -1.55 -4.28 6.99
N PHE A 35 -1.31 -3.60 5.87
CA PHE A 35 -2.34 -3.31 4.87
C PHE A 35 -1.89 -3.73 3.47
N ALA A 36 -2.81 -4.32 2.71
CA ALA A 36 -2.67 -4.49 1.27
C ALA A 36 -3.09 -3.17 0.58
N GLY A 37 -2.15 -2.53 -0.10
CA GLY A 37 -2.33 -1.18 -0.66
C GLY A 37 -2.96 -1.13 -2.05
N ASN A 38 -3.24 -2.27 -2.68
CA ASN A 38 -3.93 -2.34 -3.98
C ASN A 38 -4.55 -3.73 -4.23
N ALA A 39 -5.35 -3.85 -5.30
CA ALA A 39 -6.02 -5.09 -5.67
C ALA A 39 -5.07 -6.23 -6.10
N ASN A 40 -3.83 -5.91 -6.51
CA ASN A 40 -2.82 -6.92 -6.86
C ASN A 40 -2.19 -7.56 -5.62
N THR A 41 -2.41 -6.98 -4.44
CA THR A 41 -1.83 -7.41 -3.18
C THR A 41 -2.86 -8.14 -2.35
N SER A 42 -2.69 -9.45 -2.18
CA SER A 42 -3.54 -10.22 -1.27
C SER A 42 -3.07 -10.09 0.17
N CYS A 43 -3.98 -10.08 1.14
CA CYS A 43 -3.63 -10.04 2.56
C CYS A 43 -2.63 -11.10 3.04
N PRO A 44 -2.73 -12.39 2.68
CA PRO A 44 -1.70 -13.37 3.04
C PRO A 44 -0.32 -13.01 2.48
N PHE A 45 -0.25 -12.39 1.30
CA PHE A 45 1.03 -11.89 0.75
C PHE A 45 1.54 -10.68 1.54
N ALA A 46 0.67 -9.71 1.85
CA ALA A 46 1.03 -8.54 2.65
C ALA A 46 1.62 -8.92 4.02
N MET A 47 1.02 -9.90 4.70
CA MET A 47 1.54 -10.45 5.96
C MET A 47 2.92 -11.10 5.78
N ALA A 48 3.10 -11.92 4.73
CA ALA A 48 4.41 -12.53 4.45
C ALA A 48 5.51 -11.49 4.19
N VAL A 49 5.17 -10.37 3.52
CA VAL A 49 6.10 -9.25 3.32
C VAL A 49 6.49 -8.62 4.66
N ALA A 50 5.53 -8.35 5.54
CA ALA A 50 5.78 -7.78 6.88
C ALA A 50 6.74 -8.65 7.70
N GLU A 51 6.45 -9.95 7.79
CA GLU A 51 7.28 -10.93 8.52
C GLU A 51 8.68 -11.03 7.92
N THR A 52 8.78 -11.07 6.59
CA THR A 52 10.09 -11.17 5.92
C THR A 52 10.92 -9.90 6.12
N TYR A 53 10.30 -8.73 6.02
CA TYR A 53 10.95 -7.44 6.28
C TYR A 53 11.54 -7.41 7.70
N HIS A 54 10.76 -7.86 8.68
CA HIS A 54 11.19 -7.93 10.07
C HIS A 54 12.35 -8.91 10.30
N ASN A 55 12.36 -10.04 9.59
CA ASN A 55 13.43 -11.05 9.69
C ASN A 55 14.72 -10.64 8.98
N LYS A 56 14.64 -9.95 7.84
CA LYS A 56 15.81 -9.56 7.03
C LYS A 56 16.53 -8.32 7.55
N GLY A 57 15.89 -7.55 8.43
CA GLY A 57 16.41 -6.31 8.97
C GLY A 57 15.87 -5.10 8.23
N GLN A 58 15.68 -4.01 8.97
CA GLN A 58 14.95 -2.79 8.58
C GLN A 58 15.72 -1.92 7.55
N GLY A 59 16.39 -2.54 6.58
CA GLY A 59 17.19 -1.86 5.57
C GLY A 59 16.37 -1.46 4.34
N SER A 60 16.86 -0.48 3.60
CA SER A 60 16.32 -0.04 2.30
C SER A 60 16.71 -0.96 1.13
N LEU A 61 17.20 -2.17 1.42
CA LEU A 61 17.65 -3.12 0.40
C LEU A 61 16.48 -3.98 -0.05
N ALA A 62 16.47 -4.31 -1.35
CA ALA A 62 15.51 -5.23 -1.90
C ALA A 62 15.69 -6.63 -1.28
N PHE A 63 14.58 -7.30 -0.98
CA PHE A 63 14.55 -8.64 -0.40
C PHE A 63 13.52 -9.51 -1.12
N SER A 64 13.76 -10.82 -1.10
CA SER A 64 12.85 -11.80 -1.70
C SER A 64 11.83 -12.31 -0.68
N VAL A 65 10.55 -12.33 -1.07
CA VAL A 65 9.41 -12.83 -0.27
C VAL A 65 8.75 -13.96 -1.03
N LEU A 66 8.61 -15.12 -0.38
CA LEU A 66 7.82 -16.23 -0.92
C LEU A 66 6.32 -15.93 -0.71
N SER A 67 5.57 -15.90 -1.81
CA SER A 67 4.12 -15.73 -1.75
C SER A 67 3.44 -17.05 -1.37
N PRO A 68 2.69 -17.11 -0.26
CA PRO A 68 1.89 -18.29 0.08
C PRO A 68 0.69 -18.45 -0.87
N VAL A 69 0.33 -17.42 -1.63
CA VAL A 69 -0.81 -17.46 -2.57
C VAL A 69 -0.43 -18.14 -3.88
N THR A 70 0.75 -17.82 -4.42
CA THR A 70 1.18 -18.31 -5.74
C THR A 70 2.33 -19.31 -5.67
N GLY A 71 2.96 -19.49 -4.50
CA GLY A 71 4.16 -20.30 -4.33
C GLY A 71 5.42 -19.72 -4.98
N GLN A 72 5.36 -18.49 -5.50
CA GLN A 72 6.46 -17.82 -6.17
C GLN A 72 7.15 -16.80 -5.28
N SER A 73 8.45 -16.62 -5.47
CA SER A 73 9.21 -15.57 -4.79
C SER A 73 9.18 -14.27 -5.58
N TYR A 74 8.84 -13.18 -4.90
CA TYR A 74 8.82 -11.83 -5.45
C TYR A 74 9.86 -10.95 -4.75
N THR A 75 10.55 -10.11 -5.51
CA THR A 75 11.45 -9.11 -4.95
C THR A 75 10.66 -7.88 -4.52
N MET A 76 10.79 -7.51 -3.25
CA MET A 76 10.16 -6.35 -2.63
C MET A 76 11.23 -5.37 -2.18
N ASN A 77 10.92 -4.08 -2.22
CA ASN A 77 11.73 -3.02 -1.67
C ASN A 77 10.88 -2.20 -0.68
N CYS A 78 11.41 -1.98 0.53
CA CYS A 78 10.74 -1.16 1.53
C CYS A 78 11.40 0.20 1.69
N TYR A 79 10.57 1.20 1.92
CA TYR A 79 10.92 2.61 2.10
C TYR A 79 10.40 3.08 3.46
N ASN A 80 10.83 4.27 3.89
CA ASN A 80 10.36 4.91 5.13
C ASN A 80 10.45 3.96 6.34
N ALA A 81 11.62 3.35 6.52
CA ALA A 81 11.88 2.36 7.58
C ALA A 81 10.86 1.22 7.63
N GLY A 82 10.35 0.78 6.47
CA GLY A 82 9.40 -0.33 6.37
C GLY A 82 7.96 0.09 6.16
N SER A 83 7.63 1.36 6.36
CA SER A 83 6.24 1.82 6.33
C SER A 83 5.53 1.61 4.99
N ARG A 84 6.30 1.57 3.89
CA ARG A 84 5.79 1.30 2.54
C ARG A 84 6.70 0.31 1.84
N CYS A 85 6.17 -0.82 1.42
CA CYS A 85 6.90 -1.85 0.69
C CYS A 85 6.24 -2.08 -0.67
N GLU A 86 7.01 -2.02 -1.75
CA GLU A 86 6.51 -2.24 -3.11
C GLU A 86 7.44 -3.17 -3.89
N GLY A 87 6.90 -3.87 -4.89
CA GLY A 87 7.70 -4.77 -5.72
C GLY A 87 6.89 -5.86 -6.40
N GLY A 88 7.58 -6.91 -6.84
CA GLY A 88 6.96 -8.01 -7.59
C GLY A 88 6.26 -7.54 -8.86
N GLN A 89 4.98 -7.89 -8.99
CA GLN A 89 4.12 -7.48 -10.12
C GLN A 89 3.23 -6.28 -9.75
N GLY A 90 3.84 -5.24 -9.18
CA GLY A 90 3.10 -4.06 -8.72
C GLY A 90 2.38 -4.29 -7.39
N ALA A 91 2.91 -5.15 -6.52
CA ALA A 91 2.43 -5.30 -5.16
C ALA A 91 2.78 -4.07 -4.33
N LEU A 92 1.88 -3.69 -3.43
CA LEU A 92 2.00 -2.54 -2.55
C LEU A 92 1.48 -2.92 -1.16
N VAL A 93 2.34 -2.77 -0.15
CA VAL A 93 2.08 -3.13 1.24
C VAL A 93 2.43 -1.95 2.13
N TYR A 94 1.58 -1.67 3.12
CA TYR A 94 1.86 -0.66 4.12
C TYR A 94 2.01 -1.30 5.50
N LEU A 95 3.04 -0.88 6.23
CA LEU A 95 3.27 -1.22 7.64
C LEU A 95 3.07 0.05 8.46
N ARG A 96 2.24 0.00 9.49
CA ARG A 96 2.02 1.12 10.42
C ARG A 96 2.35 0.67 11.83
N HIS A 97 3.30 1.36 12.45
CA HIS A 97 3.80 1.08 13.79
C HIS A 97 3.25 2.10 14.80
#